data_AF-A0A240UNZ6-F1
#
_entry.id   AF-A0A240UNZ6-F1
#
_cell.length_a   1.000
_cell.length_b   1.000
_cell.length_c   1.000
_cell.angle_alpha   90.00
_cell.angle_beta   90.00
_cell.angle_gamma   90.00
#
_symmetry.space_group_name_H-M   'P 1'
#
loop_
_entity.id
_entity.type
_entity.pdbx_description
1 polymer ?
#
loop_
_entity_poly.entity_id
_entity_poly.type
_entity_poly.pdbx_seq_one_letter_code
_entity_poly.pdbx_strand_id
1 'polypeptide(L)'
;MVIALSGCTSKAPDRSDDGLILTSGSYTLPIRKACVSEIALDHDDASRPMVMVALVQSSECSGELKEFTNTHVGDPMAIRFGDEKQGMTLDSNMLGATDAPFIVQVESDEQGQAIVDYYR
;
A
#
# COMPACT_ATOMS: atom_id res chain seq x y z
N MET A 1 31.81 -34.54 -16.28
CA MET A 1 30.34 -34.47 -16.12
C MET A 1 30.09 -33.93 -14.73
N VAL A 2 29.87 -32.62 -14.61
CA VAL A 2 29.67 -31.93 -13.33
C VAL A 2 28.21 -31.50 -13.31
N ILE A 3 27.44 -32.07 -12.39
CA ILE A 3 26.05 -31.69 -12.15
C ILE A 3 26.13 -30.45 -11.27
N ALA A 4 25.95 -29.28 -11.88
CA ALA A 4 25.71 -28.05 -11.14
C ALA A 4 24.31 -28.16 -10.53
N LEU A 5 24.25 -28.52 -9.25
CA LEU A 5 23.07 -28.32 -8.43
C LEU A 5 22.74 -26.83 -8.52
N SER A 6 21.60 -26.58 -9.16
CA SER A 6 20.92 -25.32 -9.28
C SER A 6 21.08 -24.56 -7.97
N GLY A 7 21.92 -23.53 -8.01
CA GLY A 7 21.88 -22.50 -7.00
C GLY A 7 20.46 -22.00 -6.98
N CYS A 8 19.73 -22.32 -5.92
CA CYS A 8 18.75 -21.40 -5.38
C CYS A 8 19.55 -20.14 -5.07
N THR A 9 19.78 -19.32 -6.09
CA THR A 9 19.90 -17.90 -5.89
C THR A 9 18.61 -17.58 -5.18
N SER A 10 18.70 -17.39 -3.88
CA SER A 10 17.77 -16.59 -3.12
C SER A 10 17.76 -15.25 -3.83
N LYS A 11 17.02 -15.17 -4.94
CA LYS A 11 16.53 -13.91 -5.48
C LYS A 11 15.84 -13.33 -4.25
N ALA A 12 16.48 -12.36 -3.63
CA ALA A 12 15.75 -11.39 -2.83
C ALA A 12 14.48 -11.05 -3.64
N PRO A 13 13.30 -11.05 -3.01
CA PRO A 13 12.05 -10.84 -3.72
C PRO A 13 12.26 -9.68 -4.69
N ASP A 14 11.90 -9.96 -5.93
CA ASP A 14 12.02 -9.05 -7.06
C ASP A 14 11.45 -7.71 -6.57
N ARG A 15 12.30 -6.70 -6.40
CA ARG A 15 11.92 -5.33 -5.97
C ARG A 15 10.99 -4.63 -6.97
N SER A 16 10.39 -5.38 -7.88
CA SER A 16 9.51 -4.93 -8.94
C SER A 16 8.01 -4.98 -8.57
N ASP A 17 7.67 -5.50 -7.39
CA ASP A 17 6.31 -5.43 -6.78
C ASP A 17 6.26 -4.50 -5.53
N ASP A 18 7.27 -3.63 -5.34
CA ASP A 18 7.49 -2.75 -4.17
C ASP A 18 6.56 -1.50 -4.11
N GLY A 19 5.29 -1.65 -4.49
CA GLY A 19 4.27 -0.62 -4.33
C GLY A 19 3.49 -0.79 -3.02
N LEU A 20 2.59 0.16 -2.74
CA LEU A 20 1.55 -0.02 -1.72
C LEU A 20 0.57 -1.09 -2.19
N ILE A 21 0.43 -2.16 -1.43
CA ILE A 21 -0.51 -3.25 -1.71
C ILE A 21 -1.56 -3.27 -0.59
N LEU A 22 -2.83 -3.03 -0.94
CA LEU A 22 -3.94 -3.29 -0.03
C LEU A 22 -4.15 -4.79 0.11
N THR A 23 -4.46 -5.22 1.31
CA THR A 23 -4.74 -6.62 1.62
C THR A 23 -6.00 -6.72 2.47
N SER A 24 -6.81 -7.74 2.18
CA SER A 24 -7.97 -8.12 2.96
C SER A 24 -8.00 -9.65 3.01
N GLY A 25 -7.73 -10.24 4.18
CA GLY A 25 -7.55 -11.69 4.31
C GLY A 25 -6.46 -12.23 3.38
N SER A 26 -6.85 -13.06 2.40
CA SER A 26 -5.96 -13.60 1.35
C SER A 26 -5.93 -12.76 0.07
N TYR A 27 -6.78 -11.74 -0.05
CA TYR A 27 -6.92 -10.91 -1.23
C TYR A 27 -5.95 -9.75 -1.19
N THR A 28 -5.44 -9.35 -2.35
CA THR A 28 -4.48 -8.26 -2.49
C THR A 28 -4.85 -7.38 -3.68
N LEU A 29 -4.75 -6.05 -3.50
CA LEU A 29 -4.90 -5.06 -4.55
C LEU A 29 -3.64 -4.17 -4.58
N PRO A 30 -2.78 -4.28 -5.61
CA PRO A 30 -1.65 -3.38 -5.78
C PRO A 30 -2.12 -1.99 -6.23
N ILE A 31 -1.65 -0.94 -5.59
CA ILE A 31 -1.90 0.45 -5.99
C ILE A 31 -0.85 0.87 -7.02
N ARG A 32 -1.29 1.05 -8.26
CA ARG A 32 -0.43 1.49 -9.36
C ARG A 32 0.05 2.93 -9.14
N LYS A 33 1.30 3.23 -9.49
CA LYS A 33 1.87 4.59 -9.41
C LYS A 33 1.06 5.63 -10.20
N ALA A 34 0.56 5.28 -11.38
CA ALA A 34 -0.30 6.15 -12.18
C ALA A 34 -1.64 6.50 -11.51
N CYS A 35 -2.04 5.73 -10.49
CA CYS A 35 -3.26 5.96 -9.74
C CYS A 35 -3.06 6.82 -8.49
N VAL A 36 -1.82 7.16 -8.12
CA VAL A 36 -1.53 8.05 -6.99
C VAL A 36 -1.43 9.47 -7.53
N SER A 37 -2.35 10.33 -7.11
CA SER A 37 -2.37 11.75 -7.49
C SER A 37 -1.47 12.59 -6.59
N GLU A 38 -1.41 12.24 -5.32
CA GLU A 38 -0.56 12.89 -4.33
C GLU A 38 -0.12 11.87 -3.27
N ILE A 39 1.12 12.01 -2.81
CA ILE A 39 1.67 11.24 -1.72
C ILE A 39 2.61 12.10 -0.88
N ALA A 40 2.42 12.07 0.43
CA ALA A 40 3.18 12.90 1.36
C ALA A 40 3.45 12.14 2.66
N LEU A 41 4.65 12.37 3.22
CA LEU A 41 4.98 11.99 4.59
C LEU A 41 4.46 13.08 5.51
N ASP A 42 3.78 12.68 6.57
CA ASP A 42 3.23 13.52 7.62
C ASP A 42 3.35 12.79 8.98
N HIS A 43 2.83 13.40 10.04
CA HIS A 43 2.81 12.82 11.37
C HIS A 43 1.41 12.89 11.99
N ASP A 44 1.00 11.83 12.69
CA ASP A 44 -0.27 11.83 13.41
C ASP A 44 -0.24 12.76 14.64
N ASP A 45 -1.37 12.88 15.35
CA ASP A 45 -1.48 13.72 16.56
C ASP A 45 -0.48 13.33 17.68
N ALA A 46 0.06 12.10 17.65
CA ALA A 46 1.06 11.59 18.56
C ALA A 46 2.50 11.71 18.02
N SER A 47 2.69 12.45 16.91
CA SER A 47 3.97 12.61 16.21
C SER A 47 4.55 11.30 15.66
N ARG A 48 3.71 10.30 15.39
CA ARG A 48 4.13 9.07 14.73
C ARG A 48 4.06 9.26 13.21
N PRO A 49 5.05 8.76 12.47
CA PRO A 49 5.11 8.97 11.03
C PRO A 49 3.98 8.24 10.30
N MET A 50 3.43 8.91 9.30
CA MET A 50 2.36 8.40 8.46
C MET A 50 2.52 8.88 7.01
N VAL A 51 2.06 8.10 6.06
CA VAL A 51 2.00 8.48 4.65
C VAL A 51 0.56 8.73 4.26
N MET A 52 0.27 9.93 3.78
CA MET A 52 -0.99 10.27 3.16
C MET A 52 -0.93 9.93 1.69
N VAL A 53 -1.93 9.21 1.19
CA VAL A 53 -2.01 8.78 -0.21
C VAL A 53 -3.35 9.21 -0.79
N ALA A 54 -3.32 10.10 -1.78
CA ALA A 54 -4.48 10.48 -2.56
C ALA A 54 -4.45 9.74 -3.89
N LEU A 55 -5.61 9.23 -4.31
CA LEU A 55 -5.74 8.58 -5.61
C LEU A 55 -6.32 9.53 -6.66
N VAL A 56 -5.98 9.25 -7.92
CA VAL A 56 -6.63 9.85 -9.07
C VAL A 56 -8.09 9.45 -9.06
N GLN A 57 -8.98 10.44 -9.14
CA GLN A 57 -10.43 10.20 -9.21
C GLN A 57 -10.80 9.75 -10.63
N SER A 58 -10.73 8.44 -10.84
CA SER A 58 -11.11 7.79 -12.09
C SER A 58 -11.70 6.41 -11.81
N SER A 59 -12.53 5.92 -12.72
CA SER A 59 -13.09 4.56 -12.62
C SER A 59 -12.02 3.47 -12.60
N GLU A 60 -10.83 3.74 -13.14
CA GLU A 60 -9.71 2.80 -13.09
C GLU A 60 -9.02 2.79 -11.72
N CYS A 61 -8.80 3.96 -11.13
CA CYS A 61 -7.96 4.09 -9.94
C CYS A 61 -8.77 4.07 -8.64
N SER A 62 -9.74 4.98 -8.49
CA SER A 62 -10.62 4.97 -7.32
C SER A 62 -11.72 3.91 -7.45
N GLY A 63 -12.08 3.50 -8.67
CA GLY A 63 -13.04 2.42 -8.91
C GLY A 63 -12.56 1.03 -8.48
N GLU A 64 -11.31 0.64 -8.81
CA GLU A 64 -10.73 -0.63 -8.35
C GLU A 64 -10.63 -0.68 -6.81
N LEU A 65 -10.20 0.42 -6.18
CA LEU A 65 -10.19 0.52 -4.72
C LEU A 65 -11.60 0.43 -4.12
N LYS A 66 -12.57 1.11 -4.72
CA LYS A 66 -13.97 1.09 -4.31
C LYS A 66 -14.56 -0.30 -4.40
N GLU A 67 -14.29 -1.03 -5.48
CA GLU A 67 -14.77 -2.39 -5.65
C GLU A 67 -14.14 -3.33 -4.62
N PHE A 68 -12.84 -3.21 -4.39
CA PHE A 68 -12.12 -4.00 -3.38
C PHE A 68 -12.68 -3.76 -1.97
N THR A 69 -12.80 -2.50 -1.57
CA THR A 69 -13.32 -2.12 -0.25
C THR A 69 -14.80 -2.50 -0.07
N ASN A 70 -15.64 -2.38 -1.11
CA ASN A 70 -17.05 -2.79 -1.05
C ASN A 70 -17.25 -4.30 -1.04
N THR A 71 -16.36 -5.06 -1.69
CA THR A 71 -16.44 -6.53 -1.70
C THR A 71 -15.99 -7.13 -0.37
N HIS A 72 -15.11 -6.42 0.33
CA HIS A 72 -14.49 -6.86 1.59
C HIS A 72 -14.94 -6.02 2.79
N VAL A 73 -16.18 -5.53 2.77
CA VAL A 73 -16.74 -4.75 3.89
C VAL A 73 -16.79 -5.61 5.15
N GLY A 74 -16.18 -5.10 6.23
CA GLY A 74 -16.11 -5.78 7.51
C GLY A 74 -14.88 -6.67 7.68
N ASP A 75 -14.13 -6.93 6.62
CA ASP A 75 -12.84 -7.61 6.72
C ASP A 75 -11.76 -6.63 7.22
N PRO A 76 -10.80 -7.11 8.05
CA PRO A 76 -9.65 -6.31 8.42
C PRO A 76 -8.78 -6.06 7.19
N MET A 77 -8.60 -4.78 6.86
CA MET A 77 -7.72 -4.35 5.79
C MET A 77 -6.36 -3.94 6.32
N ALA A 78 -5.31 -4.21 5.55
CA ALA A 78 -3.95 -3.78 5.85
C ALA A 78 -3.25 -3.37 4.57
N ILE A 79 -2.24 -2.51 4.68
CA ILE A 79 -1.37 -2.18 3.56
C ILE A 79 -0.03 -2.87 3.76
N ARG A 80 0.58 -3.26 2.65
CA ARG A 80 1.93 -3.81 2.61
C ARG A 80 2.81 -2.91 1.79
N PHE A 81 4.02 -2.70 2.28
CA PHE A 81 5.10 -2.06 1.56
C PHE A 81 6.38 -2.86 1.83
N GLY A 82 6.96 -3.45 0.80
CA GLY A 82 8.03 -4.45 0.94
C GLY A 82 7.56 -5.70 1.71
N ASP A 83 8.40 -6.20 2.63
CA ASP A 83 8.11 -7.40 3.43
C ASP A 83 7.24 -7.12 4.68
N GLU A 84 7.00 -5.85 4.99
CA GLU A 84 6.29 -5.44 6.20
C GLU A 84 4.79 -5.28 5.96
N LYS A 85 3.99 -5.79 6.90
CA LYS A 85 2.55 -5.56 6.95
C LYS A 85 2.29 -4.41 7.90
N GLN A 86 1.73 -3.33 7.40
CA GLN A 86 1.35 -2.18 8.20
C GLN A 86 -0.17 -2.13 8.35
N GLY A 87 -0.58 -2.09 9.61
CA GLY A 87 -1.99 -2.02 9.96
C GLY A 87 -2.57 -0.68 9.54
N MET A 88 -3.59 -0.72 8.70
CA MET A 88 -4.44 0.44 8.45
C MET A 88 -5.75 0.18 9.17
N THR A 89 -6.16 1.08 10.07
CA THR A 89 -7.55 1.09 10.52
C THR A 89 -8.30 1.99 9.55
N LEU A 90 -8.90 1.39 8.51
CA LEU A 90 -9.87 2.12 7.71
C LEU A 90 -11.09 2.37 8.60
N ASP A 91 -11.27 3.61 9.03
CA ASP A 91 -12.52 4.02 9.65
C ASP A 91 -13.63 3.66 8.66
N SER A 92 -14.60 2.88 9.12
CA SER A 92 -15.69 2.34 8.30
C SER A 92 -16.49 3.45 7.62
N ASN A 93 -16.42 4.69 8.14
CA ASN A 93 -17.03 5.88 7.55
C ASN A 93 -16.28 6.42 6.33
N MET A 94 -15.01 6.08 6.11
CA MET A 94 -14.25 6.42 4.90
C MET A 94 -14.55 5.47 3.72
N LEU A 95 -15.18 4.32 3.95
CA LEU A 95 -15.58 3.39 2.87
C LEU A 95 -16.65 3.99 1.93
N GLY A 96 -17.33 5.05 2.36
CA GLY A 96 -18.22 5.85 1.52
C GLY A 96 -17.53 7.01 0.78
N ALA A 97 -16.29 7.35 1.14
CA ALA A 97 -15.56 8.52 0.65
C ALA A 97 -14.21 8.09 0.04
N THR A 98 -14.27 7.40 -1.10
CA THR A 98 -13.11 7.12 -1.98
C THR A 98 -12.47 8.38 -2.57
N ASP A 99 -13.03 9.54 -2.22
CA ASP A 99 -12.63 10.86 -2.67
C ASP A 99 -11.62 11.51 -1.71
N ALA A 100 -11.43 10.93 -0.52
CA ALA A 100 -10.49 11.42 0.48
C ALA A 100 -9.15 10.64 0.42
N PRO A 101 -8.02 11.32 0.71
CA PRO A 101 -6.75 10.63 0.93
C PRO A 101 -6.90 9.61 2.06
N PHE A 102 -6.27 8.45 1.92
CA PHE A 102 -6.15 7.49 3.02
C PHE A 102 -4.77 7.61 3.67
N ILE A 103 -4.70 7.18 4.94
CA ILE A 103 -3.52 7.32 5.78
C ILE A 103 -2.93 5.94 6.06
N VAL A 104 -1.61 5.82 5.87
CA VAL A 104 -0.83 4.63 6.17
C VAL A 104 0.11 4.95 7.33
N GLN A 105 -0.01 4.27 8.47
CA GLN A 105 0.98 4.40 9.54
C GLN A 105 2.26 3.65 9.15
N VAL A 106 3.40 4.32 9.25
CA VAL A 106 4.72 3.73 8.98
C VAL A 106 5.53 3.67 10.27
N GLU A 107 6.60 2.86 10.29
CA GLU A 107 7.41 2.66 11.48
C GLU A 107 8.45 3.78 11.68
N SER A 108 8.87 4.45 10.60
CA SER A 108 9.83 5.54 10.66
C SER A 108 9.66 6.57 9.53
N ASP A 109 10.24 7.76 9.72
CA ASP A 109 10.33 8.81 8.69
C ASP A 109 11.10 8.32 7.46
N GLU A 110 12.17 7.55 7.64
CA GLU A 110 12.95 7.00 6.53
C GLU A 110 12.10 6.06 5.67
N GLN A 111 11.27 5.23 6.31
CA GLN A 111 10.35 4.36 5.58
C GLN A 111 9.28 5.17 4.85
N GLY A 112 8.67 6.15 5.52
CA GLY A 112 7.68 7.04 4.90
C GLY A 112 8.26 7.80 3.71
N GLN A 113 9.49 8.30 3.82
CA GLN A 113 10.17 9.00 2.75
C GLN A 113 10.51 8.07 1.58
N ALA A 114 10.92 6.83 1.85
CA ALA A 114 11.15 5.83 0.79
C ALA A 114 9.88 5.53 -0.01
N ILE A 115 8.71 5.46 0.65
CA ILE A 115 7.42 5.32 -0.02
C ILE A 115 7.14 6.54 -0.90
N VAL A 116 7.28 7.75 -0.37
CA VAL A 116 7.06 9.00 -1.12
C VAL A 116 7.97 9.07 -2.35
N ASP A 117 9.26 8.76 -2.20
CA ASP A 117 10.25 8.83 -3.28
C ASP A 117 10.01 7.78 -4.37
N TYR A 118 9.46 6.61 -4.03
CA TYR A 118 9.08 5.60 -5.03
C TYR A 118 7.97 6.12 -5.98
N TYR A 119 7.03 6.90 -5.45
CA TYR A 119 5.86 7.41 -6.18
C TYR A 119 6.09 8.79 -6.84
N ARG A 120 7.25 9.43 -6.62
CA ARG A 120 7.70 10.62 -7.36
C ARG A 120 8.40 10.27 -8.67
#